data_AF-A0A7Y7UI28-F1
#
_entry.id   AF-A0A7Y7UI28-F1
#
_cell.length_a   1.000
_cell.length_b   1.000
_cell.length_c   1.000
_cell.angle_alpha   90.00
_cell.angle_beta   90.00
_cell.angle_gamma   90.00
#
_symmetry.space_group_name_H-M   'P 1'
#
loop_
_entity.id
_entity.type
_entity.pdbx_description
1 polymer ?
#
loop_
_entity_poly.entity_id
_entity_poly.type
_entity_poly.pdbx_seq_one_letter_code
_entity_poly.pdbx_strand_id
1 'polypeptide(L)'
;MKNKFKSTFSLTLFLLLFIGILLTSNWVLLQTSLACFWFLCSAFMLLNVGYIGQTTRKTKSRTKKALYSALGLSLLMLLLSTHETGLSTGGEVPTSVMYDSRPIPITIAKKHYMLTVSERTTMVMTIRYNVYQRKKIFYTRINTTPYIVASTSTQLTKNHVWIFKNIIVKNQDIKLNRNNQLMNWSSQPWNSDITKHP
;
A
#
# COMPACT_ATOMS: atom_id res chain seq x y z
N MET A 1 -11.18 -32.46 -27.01
CA MET A 1 -11.59 -31.08 -27.38
C MET A 1 -10.59 -30.09 -26.80
N LYS A 2 -9.82 -29.36 -27.63
CA LYS A 2 -9.00 -28.24 -27.14
C LYS A 2 -9.92 -27.03 -26.94
N ASN A 3 -10.35 -26.78 -25.70
CA ASN A 3 -10.97 -25.49 -25.35
C ASN A 3 -9.88 -24.42 -25.43
N LYS A 4 -9.71 -23.84 -26.62
CA LYS A 4 -8.86 -22.66 -26.79
C LYS A 4 -9.51 -21.51 -26.04
N PHE A 5 -8.82 -21.00 -25.04
CA PHE A 5 -9.22 -19.81 -24.31
C PHE A 5 -9.34 -18.65 -25.31
N LYS A 6 -10.55 -18.28 -25.74
CA LYS A 6 -10.75 -17.10 -26.58
C LYS A 6 -10.76 -15.89 -25.66
N SER A 7 -9.66 -15.13 -25.69
CA SER A 7 -9.58 -13.85 -24.97
C SER A 7 -10.57 -12.87 -25.59
N THR A 8 -11.47 -12.34 -24.77
CA THR A 8 -12.32 -11.21 -25.16
C THR A 8 -11.57 -9.91 -24.89
N PHE A 9 -11.91 -8.83 -25.60
CA PHE A 9 -11.32 -7.51 -25.37
C PHE A 9 -11.34 -7.10 -23.89
N SER A 10 -12.43 -7.38 -23.17
CA SER A 10 -12.56 -7.12 -21.73
C SER A 10 -11.61 -7.93 -20.85
N LEU A 11 -11.34 -9.20 -21.20
CA LEU A 11 -10.38 -10.04 -20.48
C LEU A 11 -8.94 -9.58 -20.73
N THR A 12 -8.62 -9.20 -21.97
CA THR A 12 -7.32 -8.62 -22.31
C THR A 12 -7.11 -7.30 -21.55
N LEU A 13 -8.10 -6.40 -21.55
CA LEU A 13 -8.04 -5.15 -20.81
C LEU A 13 -7.86 -5.39 -19.30
N PHE A 14 -8.61 -6.35 -18.73
CA PHE A 14 -8.44 -6.72 -17.33
C PHE A 14 -7.02 -7.20 -17.03
N LEU A 15 -6.46 -8.08 -17.87
CA LEU A 15 -5.09 -8.58 -17.69
C LEU A 15 -4.06 -7.45 -17.76
N LEU A 16 -4.21 -6.53 -18.71
CA LEU A 16 -3.33 -5.36 -18.81
C LEU A 16 -3.40 -4.48 -17.56
N LEU A 17 -4.61 -4.20 -17.07
CA LEU A 17 -4.79 -3.42 -15.84
C LEU A 17 -4.26 -4.18 -14.60
N PHE A 18 -4.49 -5.49 -14.52
CA PHE A 18 -3.98 -6.34 -13.44
C PHE A 18 -2.45 -6.31 -13.39
N ILE A 19 -1.79 -6.49 -14.53
CA ILE A 19 -0.33 -6.38 -14.64
C ILE A 19 0.12 -4.96 -14.28
N GLY A 20 -0.55 -3.93 -14.80
CA GLY A 20 -0.25 -2.54 -14.48
C GLY A 20 -0.30 -2.27 -12.98
N ILE A 21 -1.34 -2.75 -12.28
CA ILE A 21 -1.46 -2.65 -10.83
C ILE A 21 -0.29 -3.33 -10.14
N LEU A 22 0.08 -4.56 -10.53
CA LEU A 22 1.21 -5.26 -9.90
C LEU A 22 2.54 -4.53 -10.09
N LEU A 23 2.76 -3.92 -11.26
CA LEU A 23 3.99 -3.17 -11.56
C LEU A 23 4.10 -1.86 -10.77
N THR A 24 2.98 -1.19 -10.49
CA THR A 24 2.97 0.05 -9.71
C THR A 24 2.78 -0.17 -8.20
N SER A 25 2.47 -1.41 -7.79
CA SER A 25 2.18 -1.74 -6.40
C SER A 25 3.38 -1.50 -5.49
N ASN A 26 3.11 -1.02 -4.28
CA ASN A 26 4.12 -1.05 -3.24
C ASN A 26 4.38 -2.51 -2.86
N TRP A 27 5.60 -2.99 -3.06
CA TRP A 27 5.93 -4.41 -2.89
C TRP A 27 5.74 -4.91 -1.45
N VAL A 28 5.83 -4.03 -0.45
CA VAL A 28 5.54 -4.37 0.96
C VAL A 28 4.05 -4.61 1.15
N LEU A 29 3.21 -3.75 0.57
CA LEU A 29 1.76 -3.89 0.63
C LEU A 29 1.26 -5.10 -0.15
N LEU A 30 1.88 -5.40 -1.30
CA LEU A 30 1.61 -6.61 -2.07
C LEU A 30 1.84 -7.90 -1.26
N GLN A 31 2.75 -7.85 -0.29
CA GLN A 31 3.06 -8.95 0.64
C GLN A 31 2.26 -8.88 1.95
N THR A 32 1.13 -8.17 1.98
CA THR A 32 0.17 -8.22 3.10
C THR A 32 -0.88 -9.31 2.86
N SER A 33 -1.49 -9.81 3.94
CA SER A 33 -2.58 -10.79 3.83
C SER A 33 -3.78 -10.26 3.04
N LEU A 34 -4.08 -8.97 3.18
CA LEU A 34 -5.18 -8.30 2.47
C LEU A 34 -4.95 -8.26 0.95
N ALA A 35 -3.75 -7.85 0.52
CA ALA A 35 -3.41 -7.85 -0.90
C ALA A 35 -3.36 -9.27 -1.48
N CYS A 36 -2.84 -10.23 -0.72
CA CYS A 36 -2.82 -11.64 -1.12
C CYS A 36 -4.24 -12.19 -1.33
N PHE A 37 -5.17 -11.87 -0.42
CA PHE A 37 -6.58 -12.23 -0.56
C PHE A 37 -7.18 -11.68 -1.87
N TRP A 38 -7.02 -10.39 -2.14
CA TRP A 38 -7.58 -9.77 -3.35
C TRP A 38 -6.90 -10.25 -4.64
N PHE A 39 -5.60 -10.53 -4.60
CA PHE A 39 -4.88 -11.15 -5.71
C PHE A 39 -5.50 -12.51 -6.06
N LEU A 40 -5.73 -13.36 -5.06
CA LEU A 40 -6.36 -14.67 -5.25
C LEU A 40 -7.80 -14.54 -5.73
N CYS A 41 -8.58 -13.60 -5.19
CA CYS A 41 -9.93 -13.31 -5.69
C CYS A 41 -9.93 -12.87 -7.16
N SER A 42 -9.03 -11.96 -7.56
CA SER A 42 -8.91 -11.53 -8.95
C SER A 42 -8.51 -12.67 -9.88
N ALA A 43 -7.55 -13.51 -9.47
CA ALA A 43 -7.16 -14.70 -10.24
C ALA A 43 -8.32 -15.71 -10.39
N PHE A 44 -9.03 -15.98 -9.29
CA PHE A 44 -10.19 -16.87 -9.31
C PHE A 44 -11.33 -16.31 -10.19
N MET A 45 -11.61 -15.02 -10.09
CA MET A 45 -12.64 -14.37 -10.92
C MET A 45 -12.26 -14.38 -12.41
N LEU A 46 -10.98 -14.20 -12.74
CA LEU A 46 -10.48 -14.31 -14.11
C LEU A 46 -10.74 -15.71 -14.69
N LEU A 47 -10.45 -16.76 -13.92
CA LEU A 47 -10.71 -18.14 -14.31
C LEU A 47 -12.21 -18.38 -14.52
N ASN A 48 -13.07 -17.91 -13.60
CA ASN A 48 -14.52 -18.07 -13.72
C ASN A 48 -15.09 -17.36 -14.96
N VAL A 49 -14.70 -16.10 -15.21
CA VAL A 49 -15.19 -15.35 -16.38
C VAL A 49 -14.70 -15.99 -17.67
N GLY A 50 -13.44 -16.43 -17.73
CA GLY A 50 -12.88 -17.09 -18.90
C GLY A 50 -13.51 -18.47 -19.16
N TYR A 51 -13.77 -19.26 -18.11
CA TYR A 51 -14.40 -20.57 -18.23
C TYR A 51 -15.91 -20.49 -18.56
N ILE A 52 -16.68 -19.75 -17.78
CA ILE A 52 -18.15 -19.62 -17.93
C ILE A 52 -18.49 -18.83 -19.20
N GLY A 53 -17.68 -17.83 -19.55
CA GLY A 53 -17.84 -17.06 -20.77
C GLY A 53 -17.72 -17.90 -22.05
N GLN A 54 -16.95 -19.00 -22.00
CA GLN A 54 -16.70 -19.88 -23.14
C GLN A 54 -17.61 -21.11 -23.18
N THR A 55 -17.97 -21.69 -22.03
CA THR A 55 -18.69 -22.97 -21.98
C THR A 55 -20.22 -22.84 -22.07
N THR A 56 -20.80 -21.70 -21.65
CA THR A 56 -22.26 -21.58 -21.52
C THR A 56 -22.87 -20.54 -22.47
N ARG A 57 -23.27 -21.01 -23.68
CA ARG A 57 -24.13 -20.27 -24.63
C ARG A 57 -25.44 -19.79 -23.99
N LYS A 58 -25.93 -20.48 -22.95
CA LYS A 58 -27.19 -20.24 -22.23
C LYS A 58 -27.07 -19.39 -20.95
N THR A 59 -25.89 -18.84 -20.61
CA THR A 59 -25.79 -18.01 -19.39
C THR A 59 -26.63 -16.75 -19.52
N LYS A 60 -27.57 -16.53 -18.58
CA LYS A 60 -28.43 -15.33 -18.56
C LYS A 60 -27.57 -14.06 -18.56
N SER A 61 -28.00 -13.05 -19.33
CA SER A 61 -27.30 -11.75 -19.46
C SER A 61 -26.99 -11.09 -18.11
N ARG A 62 -27.91 -11.20 -17.13
CA ARG A 62 -27.70 -10.67 -15.77
C ARG A 62 -26.52 -11.33 -15.05
N THR A 63 -26.39 -12.65 -15.12
CA THR A 63 -25.29 -13.41 -14.49
C THR A 63 -23.94 -13.03 -15.10
N LYS A 64 -23.89 -12.85 -16.42
CA LYS A 64 -22.67 -12.36 -17.10
C LYS A 64 -22.30 -10.95 -16.61
N LYS A 65 -23.27 -10.02 -16.55
CA LYS A 65 -23.03 -8.66 -16.04
C LYS A 65 -22.49 -8.68 -14.61
N ALA A 66 -23.11 -9.45 -13.72
CA ALA A 66 -22.67 -9.58 -12.33
C ALA A 66 -21.23 -10.10 -12.21
N LEU A 67 -20.86 -11.11 -13.01
CA LEU A 67 -19.49 -11.66 -13.04
C LEU A 67 -18.47 -10.61 -13.50
N TYR A 68 -18.76 -9.85 -14.56
CA TYR A 68 -17.88 -8.77 -15.01
C TYR A 68 -17.79 -7.62 -14.01
N SER A 69 -18.89 -7.27 -13.33
CA SER A 69 -18.87 -6.28 -12.24
C SER A 69 -18.02 -6.74 -11.06
N ALA A 70 -18.16 -8.00 -10.64
CA ALA A 70 -17.35 -8.58 -9.58
C ALA A 70 -15.86 -8.68 -9.97
N LEU A 71 -15.56 -8.97 -11.24
CA LEU A 71 -14.20 -8.93 -11.78
C LEU A 71 -13.60 -7.52 -11.66
N GLY A 72 -14.33 -6.49 -12.13
CA GLY A 72 -13.89 -5.10 -11.99
C GLY A 72 -13.72 -4.65 -10.54
N LEU A 73 -14.63 -5.07 -9.64
CA LEU A 73 -14.53 -4.77 -8.22
C LEU A 73 -13.31 -5.43 -7.57
N SER A 74 -13.01 -6.68 -7.93
CA SER A 74 -11.80 -7.37 -7.42
C SER A 74 -10.52 -6.62 -7.80
N LEU A 75 -10.47 -6.07 -9.01
CA LEU A 75 -9.35 -5.30 -9.52
C LEU A 75 -9.18 -3.98 -8.77
N LEU A 76 -10.30 -3.28 -8.53
CA LEU A 76 -10.32 -2.07 -7.73
C LEU A 76 -9.83 -2.36 -6.30
N MET A 77 -10.31 -3.43 -5.68
CA MET A 77 -9.88 -3.81 -4.33
C MET A 77 -8.40 -4.21 -4.28
N LEU A 78 -7.90 -4.91 -5.30
CA LEU A 78 -6.47 -5.20 -5.43
C LEU A 78 -5.67 -3.90 -5.48
N LEU A 79 -6.03 -2.97 -6.38
CA LEU A 79 -5.39 -1.66 -6.50
C LEU A 79 -5.36 -0.92 -5.16
N LEU A 80 -6.48 -0.86 -4.43
CA LEU A 80 -6.56 -0.19 -3.13
C LEU A 80 -5.76 -0.90 -2.04
N SER A 81 -5.64 -2.23 -2.10
CA SER A 81 -4.91 -3.02 -1.11
C SER A 81 -3.39 -2.99 -1.28
N THR A 82 -2.89 -2.71 -2.49
CA THR A 82 -1.45 -2.71 -2.81
C THR A 82 -0.81 -1.32 -2.82
N HIS A 83 -1.59 -0.29 -2.49
CA HIS A 83 -1.15 1.09 -2.37
C HIS A 83 -1.57 1.66 -1.02
N GLU A 84 -0.91 2.71 -0.54
CA GLU A 84 -1.23 3.37 0.72
C GLU A 84 -2.56 4.13 0.60
N THR A 85 -3.65 3.40 0.84
CA THR A 85 -5.02 3.93 0.84
C THR A 85 -5.64 3.74 2.21
N GLY A 86 -6.79 4.39 2.44
CA GLY A 86 -7.64 4.12 3.59
C GLY A 86 -7.96 2.63 3.77
N LEU A 87 -8.08 1.84 2.71
CA LEU A 87 -8.32 0.39 2.84
C LEU A 87 -7.10 -0.35 3.41
N SER A 88 -5.90 -0.05 2.91
CA SER A 88 -4.66 -0.68 3.37
C SER A 88 -4.16 -0.19 4.74
N THR A 89 -4.59 1.00 5.15
CA THR A 89 -4.14 1.71 6.36
C THR A 89 -5.21 1.88 7.42
N GLY A 90 -6.44 1.42 7.18
CA GLY A 90 -7.56 1.58 8.12
C GLY A 90 -8.18 2.97 8.16
N GLY A 91 -8.03 3.78 7.11
CA GLY A 91 -8.66 5.11 6.95
C GLY A 91 -7.69 6.29 7.10
N GLU A 92 -6.44 6.03 7.46
CA GLU A 92 -5.49 7.05 7.92
C GLU A 92 -4.72 7.76 6.78
N VAL A 93 -4.74 7.20 5.57
CA VAL A 93 -4.07 7.78 4.41
C VAL A 93 -5.10 8.19 3.35
N PRO A 94 -5.21 9.49 3.00
CA PRO A 94 -6.11 9.92 1.94
C PRO A 94 -5.63 9.37 0.59
N THR A 95 -6.56 8.95 -0.24
CA THR A 95 -6.31 8.34 -1.56
C THR A 95 -5.50 9.24 -2.52
N SER A 96 -5.36 10.53 -2.20
CA SER A 96 -4.57 11.50 -2.98
C SER A 96 -3.05 11.32 -2.86
N VAL A 97 -2.54 10.54 -1.91
CA VAL A 97 -1.10 10.23 -1.77
C VAL A 97 -0.77 8.75 -2.06
N MET A 98 -1.70 8.06 -2.72
CA MET A 98 -1.71 6.62 -2.95
C MET A 98 -0.51 6.09 -3.77
N TYR A 99 0.00 6.87 -4.73
CA TYR A 99 0.94 6.37 -5.75
C TYR A 99 2.42 6.66 -5.50
N ASP A 100 2.78 7.59 -4.62
CA ASP A 100 4.20 7.92 -4.34
C ASP A 100 4.71 7.22 -3.07
N SER A 101 4.07 6.12 -2.67
CA SER A 101 4.47 5.37 -1.50
C SER A 101 5.70 4.52 -1.77
N ARG A 102 6.84 4.90 -1.18
CA ARG A 102 8.12 4.21 -1.39
C ARG A 102 8.48 3.34 -0.20
N PRO A 103 8.70 2.03 -0.40
CA PRO A 103 9.19 1.14 0.64
C PRO A 103 10.69 1.35 0.87
N ILE A 104 11.09 1.60 2.11
CA ILE A 104 12.47 1.84 2.54
C ILE A 104 12.82 0.88 3.68
N PRO A 105 13.80 -0.03 3.50
CA PRO A 105 14.25 -0.90 4.58
C PRO A 105 14.97 -0.11 5.65
N ILE A 106 14.66 -0.38 6.93
CA ILE A 106 15.36 0.20 8.07
C ILE A 106 15.67 -0.85 9.12
N THR A 107 16.69 -0.57 9.93
CA THR A 107 17.01 -1.35 11.13
C THR A 107 17.04 -0.43 12.35
N ILE A 108 16.29 -0.79 13.38
CA ILE A 108 16.21 -0.10 14.68
C ILE A 108 16.45 -1.15 15.76
N ALA A 109 17.44 -0.93 16.63
CA ALA A 109 17.81 -1.84 17.73
C ALA A 109 17.83 -3.33 17.30
N LYS A 110 18.58 -3.62 16.23
CA LYS A 110 18.75 -4.97 15.62
C LYS A 110 17.48 -5.62 15.05
N LYS A 111 16.32 -4.95 15.05
CA LYS A 111 15.10 -5.41 14.37
C LYS A 111 14.94 -4.74 13.01
N HIS A 112 14.50 -5.51 12.01
CA HIS A 112 14.27 -5.05 10.65
C HIS A 112 12.81 -4.62 10.46
N TYR A 113 12.62 -3.46 9.84
CA TYR A 113 11.33 -2.91 9.48
C TYR A 113 11.36 -2.40 8.04
N MET A 114 10.18 -2.27 7.45
CA MET A 114 9.97 -1.58 6.19
C MET A 114 9.15 -0.32 6.46
N LEU A 115 9.71 0.84 6.12
CA LEU A 115 8.95 2.07 6.09
C LEU A 115 8.26 2.18 4.74
N THR A 116 6.99 2.54 4.71
CA THR A 116 6.37 3.10 3.51
C THR A 116 6.20 4.59 3.73
N VAL A 117 6.68 5.38 2.78
CA VAL A 117 6.78 6.83 2.90
C VAL A 117 5.89 7.49 1.89
N SER A 118 5.05 8.41 2.33
CA SER A 118 4.32 9.33 1.44
C SER A 118 4.58 10.77 1.85
N GLU A 119 4.80 11.63 0.86
CA GLU A 119 5.02 13.05 1.04
C GLU A 119 3.84 13.85 0.50
N ARG A 120 3.54 14.97 1.16
CA ARG A 120 2.58 15.95 0.65
C ARG A 120 3.11 17.36 0.88
N THR A 121 3.25 18.11 -0.19
CA THR A 121 3.68 19.52 -0.15
C THR A 121 2.49 20.40 -0.46
N THR A 122 1.86 20.97 0.57
CA THR A 122 0.85 22.03 0.42
C THR A 122 1.41 23.34 0.96
N MET A 123 1.09 23.70 2.21
CA MET A 123 1.66 24.86 2.91
C MET A 123 2.88 24.47 3.76
N VAL A 124 2.84 23.27 4.34
CA VAL A 124 3.93 22.66 5.12
C VAL A 124 4.16 21.28 4.51
N MET A 125 5.41 20.94 4.23
CA MET A 125 5.73 19.61 3.73
C MET A 125 5.47 18.60 4.85
N THR A 126 4.57 17.67 4.59
CA THR A 126 4.18 16.63 5.55
C THR A 126 4.63 15.28 5.04
N ILE A 127 5.48 14.61 5.80
CA ILE A 127 5.95 13.25 5.52
C ILE A 127 5.20 12.29 6.43
N ARG A 128 4.59 11.26 5.84
CA ARG A 128 3.90 10.18 6.57
C ARG A 128 4.71 8.90 6.44
N TYR A 129 4.86 8.22 7.57
CA TYR A 129 5.53 6.94 7.66
C TYR A 129 4.56 5.89 8.21
N ASN A 130 4.35 4.84 7.43
CA ASN A 130 3.79 3.59 7.93
C ASN A 130 4.90 2.56 8.08
N VAL A 131 4.82 1.78 9.14
CA VAL A 131 5.89 0.89 9.56
C VAL A 131 5.37 -0.53 9.52
N TYR A 132 6.05 -1.34 8.73
CA TYR A 132 5.72 -2.74 8.53
C TYR A 132 6.81 -3.60 9.13
N GLN A 133 6.40 -4.63 9.84
CA GLN A 133 7.28 -5.69 10.29
C GLN A 133 6.86 -6.99 9.61
N ARG A 134 7.85 -7.77 9.19
CA ARG A 134 7.58 -9.11 8.67
C ARG A 134 7.16 -10.02 9.83
N LYS A 135 5.93 -10.53 9.78
CA LYS A 135 5.40 -11.54 10.70
C LYS A 135 5.14 -12.82 9.90
N LYS A 136 6.01 -13.81 10.08
CA LYS A 136 6.05 -15.03 9.26
C LYS A 136 6.23 -14.69 7.77
N ILE A 137 5.23 -14.98 6.95
CA ILE A 137 5.28 -14.82 5.49
C ILE A 137 4.91 -13.38 5.08
N PHE A 138 4.00 -12.74 5.83
CA PHE A 138 3.41 -11.45 5.46
C PHE A 138 4.04 -10.28 6.20
N TYR A 139 3.96 -9.10 5.58
CA TYR A 139 4.14 -7.85 6.31
C TYR A 139 2.86 -7.47 7.06
N THR A 140 3.05 -6.95 8.27
CA THR A 140 1.98 -6.40 9.10
C THR A 140 2.36 -5.00 9.51
N ARG A 141 1.45 -4.04 9.31
CA ARG A 141 1.62 -2.68 9.83
C ARG A 141 1.61 -2.73 11.35
N ILE A 142 2.60 -2.12 11.98
CA ILE A 142 2.75 -2.14 13.45
C ILE A 142 2.25 -0.86 14.11
N ASN A 143 2.20 0.26 13.38
CA ASN A 143 1.64 1.50 13.86
C ASN A 143 0.15 1.61 13.47
N THR A 144 -0.70 2.00 14.42
CA THR A 144 -2.14 2.20 14.19
C THR A 144 -2.40 3.47 13.40
N THR A 145 -1.75 4.57 13.79
CA THR A 145 -1.75 5.86 13.08
C THR A 145 -0.39 6.09 12.42
N PRO A 146 -0.33 6.75 11.24
CA PRO A 146 0.91 7.08 10.58
C PRO A 146 1.76 7.99 11.48
N TYR A 147 3.07 7.77 11.49
CA TYR A 147 3.98 8.76 12.07
C TYR A 147 4.10 9.94 11.11
N ILE A 148 4.00 11.15 11.64
CA ILE A 148 3.94 12.37 10.84
C ILE A 148 5.12 13.26 11.21
N VAL A 149 5.89 13.65 10.19
CA VAL A 149 6.91 14.69 10.32
C VAL A 149 6.51 15.87 9.45
N ALA A 150 6.46 17.05 10.04
CA ALA A 150 6.28 18.29 9.31
C ALA A 150 7.62 18.98 9.08
N SER A 151 7.79 19.55 7.90
CA SER A 151 8.94 20.34 7.50
C SER A 151 8.50 21.72 7.08
N THR A 152 9.12 22.75 7.66
CA THR A 152 8.91 24.15 7.25
C THR A 152 9.52 24.45 5.87
N SER A 153 10.36 23.55 5.34
CA SER A 153 10.89 23.62 3.98
C SER A 153 10.17 22.64 3.05
N THR A 154 9.98 23.05 1.79
CA THR A 154 9.45 22.19 0.72
C THR A 154 10.49 21.23 0.15
N GLN A 155 11.76 21.36 0.55
CA GLN A 155 12.85 20.49 0.12
C GLN A 155 13.50 19.80 1.32
N LEU A 156 13.62 18.48 1.26
CA LEU A 156 14.32 17.71 2.28
C LEU A 156 15.82 17.75 2.05
N THR A 157 16.55 18.18 3.08
CA THR A 157 18.03 18.15 3.11
C THR A 157 18.57 16.86 3.73
N LYS A 158 17.69 16.04 4.32
CA LYS A 158 18.01 14.75 4.94
C LYS A 158 17.13 13.67 4.34
N ASN A 159 17.67 12.46 4.23
CA ASN A 159 16.89 11.33 3.74
C ASN A 159 15.86 10.85 4.78
N HIS A 160 14.86 10.11 4.31
CA HIS A 160 13.77 9.57 5.13
C HIS A 160 14.22 8.71 6.30
N VAL A 161 15.27 7.90 6.13
CA VAL A 161 15.78 7.03 7.20
C VAL A 161 16.33 7.87 8.34
N TRP A 162 17.10 8.90 8.02
CA TRP A 162 17.66 9.82 9.00
C TRP A 162 16.55 10.60 9.72
N ILE A 163 15.58 11.10 8.97
CA ILE A 163 14.43 11.84 9.52
C ILE A 163 13.65 10.94 10.47
N PHE A 164 13.27 9.73 10.05
CA PHE A 164 12.51 8.81 10.88
C PHE A 164 13.25 8.46 12.18
N LYS A 165 14.54 8.14 12.10
CA LYS A 165 15.34 7.78 13.29
C LYS A 165 15.54 8.94 14.27
N ASN A 166 15.71 10.17 13.77
CA ASN A 166 16.00 11.29 14.66
C ASN A 166 14.76 12.05 15.13
N ILE A 167 13.68 12.05 14.35
CA ILE A 167 12.44 12.75 14.71
C ILE A 167 11.47 11.80 15.40
N ILE A 168 11.16 10.66 14.77
CA ILE A 168 10.14 9.72 15.29
C ILE A 168 10.70 8.85 16.41
N VAL A 169 11.83 8.18 16.18
CA VAL A 169 12.37 7.20 17.16
C VAL A 169 12.93 7.88 18.41
N LYS A 170 13.66 9.00 18.25
CA LYS A 170 14.17 9.78 19.39
C LYS A 170 13.10 10.73 19.99
N ASN A 171 11.97 10.89 19.31
CA ASN A 171 10.91 11.80 19.70
C ASN A 171 11.40 13.25 19.94
N GLN A 172 12.04 13.84 18.93
CA GLN A 172 12.69 15.14 19.04
C GLN A 172 12.45 15.99 17.78
N ASP A 173 12.12 17.26 17.98
CA ASP A 173 12.12 18.25 16.91
C ASP A 173 13.55 18.68 16.61
N ILE A 174 13.86 18.90 15.33
CA ILE A 174 15.21 19.30 14.91
C ILE A 174 15.15 20.52 14.01
N LYS A 175 15.84 21.58 14.43
CA LYS A 175 16.14 22.73 13.59
C LYS A 175 17.40 22.46 12.79
N LEU A 176 17.26 22.31 11.48
CA LEU A 176 18.38 22.04 10.57
C LEU A 176 19.12 23.33 10.19
N ASN A 177 18.39 24.44 10.04
CA ASN A 177 18.93 25.77 9.84
C ASN A 177 17.91 26.85 10.22
N ARG A 178 18.16 28.13 9.88
CA ARG A 178 17.28 29.26 10.23
C ARG A 178 15.85 29.10 9.71
N ASN A 179 15.65 28.46 8.55
CA ASN A 179 14.38 28.39 7.83
C ASN A 179 13.83 26.96 7.71
N ASN A 180 14.60 25.94 8.12
CA ASN A 180 14.23 24.53 8.00
C ASN A 180 14.20 23.87 9.39
N GLN A 181 12.99 23.51 9.81
CA GLN A 181 12.73 22.75 11.02
C GLN A 181 11.89 21.52 10.67
N LEU A 182 12.29 20.38 11.24
CA LEU A 182 11.55 19.14 11.23
C LEU A 182 10.87 18.95 12.59
N MET A 183 9.56 18.75 12.58
CA MET A 183 8.73 18.65 13.78
C MET A 183 8.02 17.30 13.81
N ASN A 184 8.01 16.65 14.96
CA ASN A 184 7.23 15.43 15.16
C ASN A 184 5.76 15.80 15.41
N TRP A 185 4.91 15.55 14.42
CA TRP A 185 3.44 15.76 14.51
C TRP A 185 2.70 14.43 14.70
N SER A 186 3.40 13.37 15.08
CA SER A 186 2.78 12.07 15.32
C SER A 186 1.88 12.13 16.57
N SER A 187 0.68 11.55 16.47
CA SER A 187 -0.25 11.48 17.61
C SER A 187 0.18 10.48 18.69
N GLN A 188 1.10 9.56 18.35
CA GLN A 188 1.61 8.54 19.26
C GLN A 188 3.14 8.49 19.16
N PRO A 189 3.86 8.23 20.27
CA PRO A 189 5.30 8.04 20.23
C PRO A 189 5.67 6.75 19.50
N TRP A 190 6.94 6.63 19.10
CA TRP A 190 7.47 5.37 18.62
C TRP A 190 7.33 4.29 19.70
N ASN A 191 6.50 3.29 19.43
CA ASN A 191 6.31 2.12 20.27
C ASN A 191 6.67 0.89 19.43
N SER A 192 7.96 0.63 19.27
CA SER A 192 8.39 -0.75 19.05
C SER A 192 8.28 -1.50 20.38
N ASP A 193 7.89 -2.78 20.35
CA ASP A 193 7.91 -3.72 21.50
C ASP A 193 9.29 -3.86 22.22
N ILE A 194 10.26 -2.99 21.92
CA ILE A 194 11.57 -2.86 22.57
C ILE A 194 11.46 -2.26 23.98
N THR A 195 10.36 -1.59 24.33
CA THR A 195 10.13 -1.10 25.71
C THR A 195 9.47 -2.12 26.64
N LYS A 196 9.05 -3.30 26.16
CA LYS A 196 8.30 -4.29 26.96
C LYS A 196 9.01 -5.60 27.26
N HIS A 197 10.15 -5.88 26.65
CA HIS A 197 10.93 -7.09 26.96
C HIS A 197 12.43 -6.78 26.96
N PRO A 198 13.07 -6.68 28.14
CA PRO A 198 14.52 -6.86 28.27
C PRO A 198 14.94 -8.29 27.88
#